data_AF-A0A940X0D4-F1
#
_entry.id   AF-A0A940X0D4-F1
#
_cell.length_a   1.000
_cell.length_b   1.000
_cell.length_c   1.000
_cell.angle_alpha   90.00
_cell.angle_beta   90.00
_cell.angle_gamma   90.00
#
_symmetry.space_group_name_H-M   'P 1'
#
loop_
_entity.id
_entity.type
_entity.pdbx_description
1 polymer ?
#
loop_
_entity_poly.entity_id
_entity_poly.type
_entity_poly.pdbx_seq_one_letter_code
_entity_poly.pdbx_strand_id
1 'polypeptide(L)'
;MSQIGVREGKFLSLMPARHHRAHEFCFFIHDQMARVLVEYESAGAHTRVERAFNRAAANASLDLQSFDLIDFLKEKDLRSLYEQHLLGHLVLGLTSDLCHFLYEALTAFEKRKFAVGYSLLRKPLKENLLFLCWILGSFDDFIPRFERDNYKSLNGVTKERQISIISSAIGKLSTGDAFDPEAIWKIIYSKNYENGLEPTWQRATHLITSKGDLLKTEDYTINFIFNDASDDRLYDRLYFSLPYALIFAVQVVVECFNRIQKVNENTYGHLVLSTLGCYEAMFLKGKSPIGRTLNKSLKGFLECCHCRARLKITKKNAVEIYLAEQTRCPSCNLLTPIPLYWIFSFSKLKILRD
;
A
#
# COMPACT_ATOMS: atom_id res chain seq x y z
N MET A 1 -20.56 -4.05 15.78
CA MET A 1 -20.58 -3.19 14.58
C MET A 1 -19.77 -3.88 13.49
N SER A 2 -20.41 -4.34 12.42
CA SER A 2 -19.73 -4.98 11.28
C SER A 2 -18.96 -3.99 10.40
N GLN A 3 -19.30 -2.70 10.49
CA GLN A 3 -18.69 -1.60 9.73
C GLN A 3 -17.93 -0.65 10.66
N ILE A 4 -16.93 0.02 10.11
CA ILE A 4 -16.04 0.98 10.78
C ILE A 4 -16.46 2.41 10.46
N GLY A 5 -16.96 2.65 9.24
CA GLY A 5 -17.39 3.96 8.74
C GLY A 5 -16.39 4.61 7.77
N VAL A 6 -15.42 3.86 7.26
CA VAL A 6 -14.50 4.33 6.19
C VAL A 6 -15.25 4.38 4.85
N ARG A 7 -16.17 3.44 4.63
CA ARG A 7 -17.05 3.39 3.46
C ARG A 7 -18.50 3.53 3.89
N GLU A 8 -19.29 4.23 3.09
CA GLU A 8 -20.73 4.33 3.33
C GLU A 8 -21.40 2.95 3.22
N GLY A 9 -22.35 2.65 4.12
CA GLY A 9 -22.99 1.34 4.20
C GLY A 9 -23.67 0.89 2.90
N LYS A 10 -24.13 1.82 2.06
CA LYS A 10 -24.74 1.51 0.75
C LYS A 10 -23.79 0.74 -0.18
N PHE A 11 -22.49 1.04 -0.14
CA PHE A 11 -21.48 0.38 -0.97
C PHE A 11 -21.16 -1.04 -0.48
N LEU A 12 -21.41 -1.33 0.79
CA LEU A 12 -21.15 -2.63 1.41
C LEU A 12 -22.35 -3.57 1.39
N SER A 13 -23.50 -3.12 0.87
CA SER A 13 -24.78 -3.83 0.90
C SER A 13 -24.75 -5.21 0.24
N LEU A 14 -23.97 -5.37 -0.83
CA LEU A 14 -23.83 -6.65 -1.53
C LEU A 14 -22.77 -7.56 -0.89
N MET A 15 -21.91 -7.02 -0.03
CA MET A 15 -20.80 -7.76 0.57
C MET A 15 -21.24 -8.43 1.89
N PRO A 16 -20.75 -9.66 2.20
CA PRO A 16 -21.01 -10.28 3.49
C PRO A 16 -20.44 -9.46 4.65
N ALA A 17 -21.22 -9.33 5.73
CA ALA A 17 -20.85 -8.51 6.90
C ALA A 17 -19.51 -8.90 7.54
N ARG A 18 -19.08 -10.17 7.40
CA ARG A 18 -17.79 -10.66 7.91
C ARG A 18 -16.58 -10.02 7.21
N HIS A 19 -16.75 -9.51 5.99
CA HIS A 19 -15.67 -8.91 5.19
C HIS A 19 -15.65 -7.39 5.20
N HIS A 20 -16.71 -6.72 5.70
CA HIS A 20 -16.82 -5.27 5.71
C HIS A 20 -15.59 -4.59 6.31
N ARG A 21 -15.15 -5.03 7.50
CA ARG A 21 -13.96 -4.46 8.16
C ARG A 21 -12.69 -4.62 7.34
N ALA A 22 -12.46 -5.79 6.74
CA ALA A 22 -11.26 -6.05 5.94
C ALA A 22 -11.23 -5.22 4.67
N HIS A 23 -12.39 -5.08 4.02
CA HIS A 23 -12.57 -4.23 2.85
C HIS A 23 -12.36 -2.75 3.16
N GLU A 24 -12.99 -2.24 4.23
CA GLU A 24 -12.79 -0.87 4.71
C GLU A 24 -11.34 -0.60 5.10
N PHE A 25 -10.64 -1.59 5.67
CA PHE A 25 -9.22 -1.48 5.96
C PHE A 25 -8.37 -1.39 4.68
N CYS A 26 -8.67 -2.17 3.63
CA CYS A 26 -8.00 -2.04 2.34
C CYS A 26 -8.22 -0.65 1.70
N PHE A 27 -9.45 -0.12 1.78
CA PHE A 27 -9.77 1.24 1.34
C PHE A 27 -9.02 2.29 2.15
N PHE A 28 -8.95 2.14 3.47
CA PHE A 28 -8.15 3.03 4.31
C PHE A 28 -6.68 3.04 3.88
N ILE A 29 -6.06 1.88 3.64
CA ILE A 29 -4.65 1.83 3.17
C ILE A 29 -4.50 2.51 1.81
N HIS A 30 -5.44 2.27 0.89
CA HIS A 30 -5.47 2.99 -0.39
C HIS A 30 -5.49 4.51 -0.17
N ASP A 31 -6.39 5.01 0.67
CA ASP A 31 -6.55 6.45 0.90
C ASP A 31 -5.31 7.05 1.56
N GLN A 32 -4.59 6.30 2.40
CA GLN A 32 -3.30 6.74 2.93
C GLN A 32 -2.24 6.89 1.83
N MET A 33 -2.13 5.93 0.89
CA MET A 33 -1.20 6.05 -0.24
C MET A 33 -1.57 7.23 -1.14
N ALA A 34 -2.86 7.38 -1.47
CA ALA A 34 -3.37 8.48 -2.28
C ALA A 34 -3.13 9.84 -1.61
N ARG A 35 -3.31 9.93 -0.28
CA ARG A 35 -3.02 11.14 0.48
C ARG A 35 -1.54 11.54 0.39
N VAL A 36 -0.63 10.59 0.60
CA VAL A 36 0.82 10.86 0.49
C VAL A 36 1.17 11.32 -0.92
N LEU A 37 0.60 10.67 -1.94
CA LEU A 37 0.76 11.07 -3.35
C LEU A 37 0.33 12.52 -3.59
N VAL A 38 -0.89 12.89 -3.19
CA VAL A 38 -1.44 14.25 -3.39
C VAL A 38 -0.66 15.30 -2.63
N GLU A 39 -0.29 15.04 -1.37
CA GLU A 39 0.51 15.97 -0.57
C GLU A 39 1.91 16.18 -1.19
N TYR A 40 2.51 15.11 -1.71
CA TYR A 40 3.82 15.17 -2.36
C TYR A 40 3.78 15.89 -3.73
N GLU A 41 2.74 15.63 -4.53
CA GLU A 41 2.50 16.33 -5.79
C GLU A 41 2.29 17.83 -5.56
N SER A 42 1.44 18.17 -4.58
CA SER A 42 1.15 19.56 -4.18
C SER A 42 2.39 20.30 -3.69
N ALA A 43 3.31 19.61 -3.01
CA ALA A 43 4.60 20.19 -2.60
C ALA A 43 5.54 20.49 -3.79
N GLY A 44 5.23 19.99 -5.00
CA GLY A 44 6.03 20.21 -6.21
C GLY A 44 7.45 19.62 -6.11
N ALA A 45 7.63 18.57 -5.30
CA ALA A 45 8.94 18.02 -5.00
C ALA A 45 9.59 17.31 -6.20
N HIS A 46 8.78 16.68 -7.07
CA HIS A 46 9.23 16.05 -8.30
C HIS A 46 9.69 17.06 -9.38
N THR A 47 9.09 18.26 -9.44
CA THR A 47 9.45 19.31 -10.40
C THR A 47 10.60 20.23 -9.94
N ARG A 48 11.26 19.94 -8.81
CA ARG A 48 12.33 20.81 -8.27
C ARG A 48 13.48 21.00 -9.26
N VAL A 49 13.93 19.92 -9.90
CA VAL A 49 15.04 19.94 -10.86
C VAL A 49 14.64 20.73 -12.11
N GLU A 50 13.47 20.45 -12.66
CA GLU A 50 12.91 21.17 -13.82
C GLU A 50 12.76 22.68 -13.54
N ARG A 51 12.19 23.06 -12.39
CA ARG A 51 12.06 24.47 -11.99
C ARG A 51 13.41 25.17 -11.80
N ALA A 52 14.45 24.44 -11.37
CA ALA A 52 15.79 25.00 -11.23
C ALA A 52 16.45 25.18 -12.61
N PHE A 53 16.31 24.18 -13.50
CA PHE A 53 16.76 24.23 -14.88
C PHE A 53 16.12 25.38 -15.65
N ASN A 54 14.79 25.50 -15.62
CA ASN A 54 14.06 26.57 -16.30
C ASN A 54 14.47 27.96 -15.81
N ARG A 55 14.74 28.12 -14.51
CA ARG A 55 15.25 29.38 -13.94
C ARG A 55 16.67 29.70 -14.40
N ALA A 56 17.55 28.69 -14.44
CA ALA A 56 18.92 28.86 -14.92
C ALA A 56 18.96 29.21 -16.42
N ALA A 57 18.16 28.53 -17.24
CA ALA A 57 18.05 28.79 -18.68
C ALA A 57 17.51 30.19 -18.97
N ALA A 58 16.47 30.62 -18.24
CA ALA A 58 15.91 31.97 -18.37
C ALA A 58 16.95 33.06 -18.03
N ASN A 59 17.74 32.87 -16.96
CA ASN A 59 18.82 33.79 -16.60
C ASN A 59 19.94 33.83 -17.66
N ALA A 60 20.17 32.72 -18.35
CA ALA A 60 21.16 32.60 -19.41
C ALA A 60 20.63 33.00 -20.80
N SER A 61 19.36 33.43 -20.92
CA SER A 61 18.69 33.73 -22.20
C SER A 61 18.78 32.57 -23.22
N LEU A 62 18.74 31.33 -22.74
CA LEU A 62 18.74 30.13 -23.57
C LEU A 62 17.31 29.80 -24.03
N ASP A 63 17.17 29.35 -25.27
CA ASP A 63 15.90 28.78 -25.75
C ASP A 63 15.69 27.40 -25.12
N LEU A 64 14.61 27.26 -24.36
CA LEU A 64 14.26 26.03 -23.66
C LEU A 64 13.69 24.95 -24.58
N GLN A 65 13.20 25.31 -25.78
CA GLN A 65 12.63 24.32 -26.70
C GLN A 65 13.70 23.46 -27.40
N SER A 66 14.97 23.86 -27.35
CA SER A 66 16.07 23.15 -28.00
C SER A 66 16.78 22.12 -27.12
N PHE A 67 16.39 21.97 -25.84
CA PHE A 67 17.09 21.09 -24.89
C PHE A 67 16.13 20.11 -24.20
N ASP A 68 16.45 18.82 -24.27
CA ASP A 68 15.86 17.81 -23.37
C ASP A 68 16.59 17.84 -22.01
N LEU A 69 15.83 17.94 -20.92
CA LEU A 69 16.38 18.04 -19.56
C LEU A 69 17.20 16.80 -19.19
N ILE A 70 16.73 15.61 -19.56
CA ILE A 70 17.41 14.36 -19.22
C ILE A 70 18.74 14.28 -19.96
N ASP A 71 18.74 14.59 -21.26
CA ASP A 71 19.96 14.58 -22.06
C ASP A 71 20.97 15.62 -21.56
N PHE A 72 20.52 16.83 -21.24
CA PHE A 72 21.37 17.87 -20.66
C PHE A 72 22.04 17.41 -19.35
N LEU A 73 21.26 16.81 -18.43
CA LEU A 73 21.80 16.35 -17.15
C LEU A 73 22.83 15.22 -17.34
N LYS A 74 22.64 14.37 -18.35
CA LYS A 74 23.60 13.30 -18.70
C LYS A 74 24.87 13.85 -19.31
N GLU A 75 24.76 14.75 -20.30
CA GLU A 75 25.91 15.35 -20.98
C GLU A 75 26.81 16.14 -20.05
N LYS A 76 26.23 16.77 -19.02
CA LYS A 76 26.95 17.56 -18.01
C LYS A 76 27.38 16.75 -16.78
N ASP A 77 27.19 15.44 -16.79
CA ASP A 77 27.53 14.52 -15.69
C ASP A 77 26.89 14.94 -14.34
N LEU A 78 25.69 15.51 -14.40
CA LEU A 78 24.92 15.96 -13.23
C LEU A 78 24.09 14.81 -12.65
N ARG A 79 24.77 13.72 -12.29
CA ARG A 79 24.16 12.44 -11.92
C ARG A 79 23.16 12.55 -10.77
N SER A 80 23.46 13.31 -9.72
CA SER A 80 22.56 13.45 -8.57
C SER A 80 21.22 14.12 -8.92
N LEU A 81 21.25 15.14 -9.79
CA LEU A 81 20.06 15.84 -10.24
C LEU A 81 19.25 14.98 -11.21
N TYR A 82 19.92 14.24 -12.08
CA TYR A 82 19.30 13.24 -12.95
C TYR A 82 18.55 12.17 -12.15
N GLU A 83 19.22 11.57 -11.19
CA GLU A 83 18.64 10.55 -10.32
C GLU A 83 17.47 11.10 -9.49
N GLN A 84 17.60 12.30 -8.94
CA GLN A 84 16.52 12.95 -8.19
C GLN A 84 15.29 13.23 -9.08
N HIS A 85 15.51 13.70 -10.31
CA HIS A 85 14.43 13.94 -11.27
C HIS A 85 13.72 12.62 -11.61
N LEU A 86 14.45 11.59 -12.04
CA LEU A 86 13.86 10.31 -12.38
C LEU A 86 13.14 9.65 -11.20
N LEU A 87 13.77 9.62 -10.01
CA LEU A 87 13.15 9.05 -8.82
C LEU A 87 11.81 9.75 -8.51
N GLY A 88 11.80 11.08 -8.58
CA GLY A 88 10.61 11.89 -8.34
C GLY A 88 9.44 11.53 -9.27
N HIS A 89 9.70 11.49 -10.57
CA HIS A 89 8.66 11.20 -11.56
C HIS A 89 8.23 9.72 -11.57
N LEU A 90 9.17 8.79 -11.39
CA LEU A 90 8.87 7.35 -11.37
C LEU A 90 8.02 6.97 -10.16
N VAL A 91 8.39 7.41 -8.95
CA VAL A 91 7.63 7.09 -7.73
C VAL A 91 6.23 7.71 -7.80
N LEU A 92 6.11 8.95 -8.28
CA LEU A 92 4.82 9.61 -8.45
C LEU A 92 3.92 8.84 -9.44
N GLY A 93 4.45 8.53 -10.62
CA GLY A 93 3.70 7.84 -11.68
C GLY A 93 3.29 6.42 -11.29
N LEU A 94 4.21 5.62 -10.73
CA LEU A 94 3.93 4.25 -10.29
C LEU A 94 2.91 4.22 -9.15
N THR A 95 3.00 5.16 -8.21
CA THR A 95 2.04 5.24 -7.09
C THR A 95 0.68 5.70 -7.56
N SER A 96 0.61 6.69 -8.47
CA SER A 96 -0.65 7.16 -9.06
C SER A 96 -1.38 6.03 -9.80
N ASP A 97 -0.68 5.32 -10.69
CA ASP A 97 -1.24 4.17 -11.40
C ASP A 97 -1.66 3.05 -10.42
N LEU A 98 -0.87 2.78 -9.39
CA LEU A 98 -1.21 1.82 -8.34
C LEU A 98 -2.52 2.19 -7.64
N CYS A 99 -2.67 3.45 -7.21
CA CYS A 99 -3.86 3.91 -6.49
C CYS A 99 -5.11 3.85 -7.37
N HIS A 100 -5.04 4.31 -8.63
CA HIS A 100 -6.17 4.26 -9.56
C HIS A 100 -6.67 2.83 -9.80
N PHE A 101 -5.77 1.90 -10.12
CA PHE A 101 -6.16 0.50 -10.34
C PHE A 101 -6.68 -0.16 -9.06
N LEU A 102 -6.09 0.14 -7.90
CA LEU A 102 -6.53 -0.40 -6.62
C LEU A 102 -7.93 0.10 -6.25
N TYR A 103 -8.21 1.40 -6.41
CA TYR A 103 -9.52 1.99 -6.16
C TYR A 103 -10.62 1.34 -7.01
N GLU A 104 -10.37 1.21 -8.31
CA GLU A 104 -11.32 0.59 -9.24
C GLU A 104 -11.52 -0.90 -8.94
N ALA A 105 -10.45 -1.62 -8.57
CA ALA A 105 -10.54 -3.01 -8.15
C ALA A 105 -11.40 -3.17 -6.89
N LEU A 106 -11.15 -2.38 -5.84
CA LEU A 106 -11.94 -2.39 -4.60
C LEU A 106 -13.41 -2.03 -4.86
N THR A 107 -13.67 -1.02 -5.69
CA THR A 107 -15.02 -0.63 -6.08
C THR A 107 -15.73 -1.71 -6.91
N ALA A 108 -15.00 -2.46 -7.75
CA ALA A 108 -15.54 -3.61 -8.45
C ALA A 108 -15.95 -4.73 -7.48
N PHE A 109 -15.16 -4.96 -6.43
CA PHE A 109 -15.49 -5.92 -5.37
C PHE A 109 -16.73 -5.51 -4.57
N GLU A 110 -16.99 -4.23 -4.34
CA GLU A 110 -18.26 -3.77 -3.74
C GLU A 110 -19.50 -4.19 -4.54
N LYS A 111 -19.34 -4.28 -5.87
CA LYS A 111 -20.40 -4.65 -6.81
C LYS A 111 -20.40 -6.15 -7.16
N ARG A 112 -19.63 -6.98 -6.43
CA ARG A 112 -19.40 -8.41 -6.75
C ARG A 112 -18.90 -8.67 -8.17
N LYS A 113 -18.28 -7.68 -8.83
CA LYS A 113 -17.69 -7.82 -10.17
C LYS A 113 -16.29 -8.44 -10.07
N PHE A 114 -16.22 -9.68 -9.58
CA PHE A 114 -14.96 -10.31 -9.20
C PHE A 114 -13.97 -10.45 -10.36
N ALA A 115 -14.42 -10.84 -11.56
CA ALA A 115 -13.53 -10.95 -12.71
C ALA A 115 -12.82 -9.62 -13.00
N VAL A 116 -13.60 -8.53 -13.06
CA VAL A 116 -13.08 -7.18 -13.27
C VAL A 116 -12.14 -6.76 -12.13
N GLY A 117 -12.57 -6.95 -10.87
CA GLY A 117 -11.79 -6.56 -9.70
C GLY A 117 -10.45 -7.29 -9.62
N TYR A 118 -10.43 -8.61 -9.83
CA TYR A 118 -9.19 -9.39 -9.85
C TYR A 118 -8.29 -9.05 -11.04
N SER A 119 -8.84 -8.83 -12.24
CA SER A 119 -8.05 -8.39 -13.39
C SER A 119 -7.37 -7.06 -13.15
N LEU A 120 -8.09 -6.09 -12.56
CA LEU A 120 -7.53 -4.77 -12.23
C LEU A 120 -6.47 -4.85 -11.12
N LEU A 121 -6.69 -5.69 -10.10
CA LEU A 121 -5.77 -5.82 -8.95
C LEU A 121 -4.41 -6.44 -9.32
N ARG A 122 -4.32 -7.14 -10.44
CA ARG A 122 -3.08 -7.81 -10.89
C ARG A 122 -1.95 -6.81 -11.13
N LYS A 123 -2.20 -5.73 -11.90
CA LYS A 123 -1.20 -4.71 -12.26
C LYS A 123 -0.58 -4.01 -11.05
N PRO A 124 -1.34 -3.41 -10.10
CA PRO A 124 -0.78 -2.67 -8.98
C PRO A 124 0.14 -3.53 -8.10
N LEU A 125 -0.20 -4.80 -7.88
CA LEU A 125 0.57 -5.68 -7.00
C LEU A 125 1.71 -6.42 -7.70
N LYS A 126 1.56 -6.86 -8.96
CA LYS A 126 2.63 -7.60 -9.65
C LYS A 126 3.70 -6.70 -10.26
N GLU A 127 3.30 -5.53 -10.74
CA GLU A 127 4.14 -4.68 -11.58
C GLU A 127 4.52 -3.41 -10.82
N ASN A 128 3.55 -2.57 -10.46
CA ASN A 128 3.86 -1.28 -9.80
C ASN A 128 4.59 -1.48 -8.47
N LEU A 129 4.09 -2.37 -7.61
CA LEU A 129 4.72 -2.68 -6.33
C LEU A 129 6.13 -3.27 -6.50
N LEU A 130 6.36 -4.14 -7.49
CA LEU A 130 7.69 -4.69 -7.75
C LEU A 130 8.69 -3.60 -8.14
N PHE A 131 8.28 -2.70 -9.03
CA PHE A 131 9.13 -1.59 -9.46
C PHE A 131 9.38 -0.62 -8.31
N LEU A 132 8.39 -0.32 -7.48
CA LEU A 132 8.58 0.47 -6.27
C LEU A 132 9.56 -0.20 -5.29
N CYS A 133 9.46 -1.51 -5.07
CA CYS A 133 10.43 -2.27 -4.28
C CYS A 133 11.85 -2.20 -4.87
N TRP A 134 11.96 -2.33 -6.19
CA TRP A 134 13.26 -2.27 -6.88
C TRP A 134 13.90 -0.90 -6.75
N ILE A 135 13.11 0.16 -7.00
CA ILE A 135 13.52 1.54 -6.81
C ILE A 135 13.99 1.75 -5.37
N LEU A 136 13.21 1.32 -4.37
CA LEU A 136 13.52 1.50 -2.95
C LEU A 136 14.81 0.77 -2.54
N GLY A 137 14.92 -0.51 -2.89
CA GLY A 137 16.01 -1.39 -2.46
C GLY A 137 17.32 -1.16 -3.20
N SER A 138 17.28 -0.92 -4.51
CA SER A 138 18.49 -0.74 -5.34
C SER A 138 18.20 0.11 -6.58
N PHE A 139 18.22 1.43 -6.40
CA PHE A 139 18.02 2.38 -7.51
C PHE A 139 19.16 2.33 -8.54
N ASP A 140 20.40 2.09 -8.09
CA ASP A 140 21.57 1.97 -8.96
C ASP A 140 21.49 0.77 -9.91
N ASP A 141 20.86 -0.34 -9.52
CA ASP A 141 20.61 -1.46 -10.43
C ASP A 141 19.37 -1.22 -11.31
N PHE A 142 18.37 -0.49 -10.79
CA PHE A 142 17.15 -0.20 -11.53
C PHE A 142 17.40 0.73 -12.74
N ILE A 143 18.15 1.83 -12.54
CA ILE A 143 18.29 2.90 -13.55
C ILE A 143 18.89 2.40 -14.87
N PRO A 144 20.04 1.69 -14.90
CA PRO A 144 20.61 1.21 -16.16
C PRO A 144 19.68 0.29 -16.95
N ARG A 145 18.81 -0.46 -16.25
CA ARG A 145 17.80 -1.35 -16.86
C ARG A 145 16.63 -0.57 -17.42
N PHE A 146 16.23 0.50 -16.74
CA PHE A 146 15.18 1.40 -17.20
C PHE A 146 15.62 2.18 -18.46
N GLU A 147 16.89 2.59 -18.53
CA GLU A 147 17.44 3.37 -19.64
C GLU A 147 17.60 2.59 -20.95
N ARG A 148 17.84 1.27 -20.89
CA ARG A 148 18.17 0.46 -22.08
C ARG A 148 17.38 -0.83 -22.12
N ASP A 149 16.76 -1.10 -23.26
CA ASP A 149 16.00 -2.33 -23.54
C ASP A 149 15.03 -2.72 -22.39
N ASN A 150 14.32 -1.72 -21.83
CA ASN A 150 13.47 -1.89 -20.65
C ASN A 150 12.43 -3.03 -20.80
N TYR A 151 11.91 -3.24 -22.02
CA TYR A 151 10.99 -4.31 -22.37
C TYR A 151 11.59 -5.73 -22.22
N LYS A 152 12.93 -5.86 -22.20
CA LYS A 152 13.64 -7.12 -21.89
C LYS A 152 14.14 -7.15 -20.46
N SER A 153 14.69 -6.03 -19.96
CA SER A 153 15.39 -5.98 -18.68
C SER A 153 14.46 -5.93 -17.46
N LEU A 154 13.24 -5.40 -17.64
CA LEU A 154 12.21 -5.28 -16.60
C LEU A 154 11.12 -6.35 -16.72
N ASN A 155 11.07 -7.09 -17.83
CA ASN A 155 10.17 -8.22 -18.03
C ASN A 155 10.88 -9.55 -17.79
N GLY A 156 10.12 -10.58 -17.39
CA GLY A 156 10.67 -11.93 -17.23
C GLY A 156 11.65 -12.08 -16.04
N VAL A 157 11.55 -11.20 -15.04
CA VAL A 157 12.35 -11.27 -13.81
C VAL A 157 12.16 -12.64 -13.14
N THR A 158 13.26 -13.33 -12.85
CA THR A 158 13.21 -14.67 -12.22
C THR A 158 12.66 -14.59 -10.81
N LYS A 159 12.19 -15.73 -10.29
CA LYS A 159 11.70 -15.84 -8.90
C LYS A 159 12.74 -15.35 -7.90
N GLU A 160 13.99 -15.81 -8.06
CA GLU A 160 15.10 -15.50 -7.15
C GLU A 160 15.37 -14.00 -7.14
N ARG A 161 15.29 -13.37 -8.32
CA ARG A 161 15.47 -11.92 -8.44
C ARG A 161 14.29 -11.15 -7.85
N GLN A 162 13.05 -11.59 -8.06
CA GLN A 162 11.88 -10.98 -7.43
C GLN A 162 11.98 -10.99 -5.90
N ILE A 163 12.34 -12.14 -5.32
CA ILE A 163 12.54 -12.29 -3.87
C ILE A 163 13.68 -11.37 -3.40
N SER A 164 14.80 -11.33 -4.12
CA SER A 164 15.93 -10.44 -3.81
C SER A 164 15.54 -8.95 -3.83
N ILE A 165 14.72 -8.53 -4.81
CA ILE A 165 14.19 -7.16 -4.90
C ILE A 165 13.30 -6.85 -3.69
N ILE A 166 12.37 -7.75 -3.36
CA ILE A 166 11.46 -7.58 -2.21
C ILE A 166 12.26 -7.53 -0.90
N SER A 167 13.22 -8.44 -0.72
CA SER A 167 14.10 -8.49 0.45
C SER A 167 14.92 -7.21 0.61
N SER A 168 15.47 -6.69 -0.50
CA SER A 168 16.21 -5.41 -0.49
C SER A 168 15.32 -4.23 -0.09
N ALA A 169 14.06 -4.22 -0.54
CA ALA A 169 13.09 -3.20 -0.13
C ALA A 169 12.73 -3.31 1.36
N ILE A 170 12.49 -4.54 1.86
CA ILE A 170 12.21 -4.81 3.28
C ILE A 170 13.35 -4.31 4.18
N GLY A 171 14.60 -4.49 3.77
CA GLY A 171 15.77 -3.99 4.48
C GLY A 171 15.87 -2.46 4.56
N LYS A 172 15.00 -1.71 3.85
CA LYS A 172 14.87 -0.25 3.94
C LYS A 172 13.67 0.21 4.78
N LEU A 173 12.85 -0.72 5.28
CA LEU A 173 11.67 -0.40 6.08
C LEU A 173 12.03 -0.38 7.57
N SER A 174 11.52 0.59 8.33
CA SER A 174 11.65 0.63 9.79
C SER A 174 10.93 -0.54 10.50
N THR A 175 10.05 -1.24 9.77
CA THR A 175 9.27 -2.38 10.25
C THR A 175 9.55 -3.64 9.44
N GLY A 176 10.80 -3.84 9.00
CA GLY A 176 11.20 -4.97 8.17
C GLY A 176 10.77 -6.33 8.73
N ASP A 177 10.84 -6.52 10.06
CA ASP A 177 10.45 -7.75 10.76
C ASP A 177 8.97 -8.15 10.60
N ALA A 178 8.11 -7.21 10.18
CA ALA A 178 6.70 -7.51 9.89
C ALA A 178 6.52 -8.26 8.55
N PHE A 179 7.57 -8.30 7.72
CA PHE A 179 7.49 -8.73 6.33
C PHE A 179 8.43 -9.89 6.02
N ASP A 180 7.86 -10.94 5.43
CA ASP A 180 8.61 -12.08 4.89
C ASP A 180 8.64 -11.96 3.36
N PRO A 181 9.83 -11.82 2.73
CA PRO A 181 9.96 -11.67 1.28
C PRO A 181 9.33 -12.84 0.50
N GLU A 182 9.52 -14.07 0.97
CA GLU A 182 9.01 -15.31 0.40
C GLU A 182 7.49 -15.41 0.58
N ALA A 183 6.96 -14.94 1.70
CA ALA A 183 5.51 -14.88 1.91
C ALA A 183 4.85 -13.89 0.93
N ILE A 184 5.42 -12.68 0.78
CA ILE A 184 4.95 -11.68 -0.19
C ILE A 184 5.03 -12.25 -1.61
N TRP A 185 6.15 -12.89 -1.95
CA TRP A 185 6.32 -13.53 -3.26
C TRP A 185 5.28 -14.61 -3.50
N LYS A 186 5.01 -15.48 -2.50
CA LYS A 186 3.99 -16.53 -2.60
C LYS A 186 2.59 -15.96 -2.83
N ILE A 187 2.25 -14.88 -2.13
CA ILE A 187 0.95 -14.21 -2.27
C ILE A 187 0.78 -13.63 -3.68
N ILE A 188 1.80 -12.98 -4.23
CA ILE A 188 1.69 -12.20 -5.48
C ILE A 188 2.02 -13.04 -6.72
N TYR A 189 2.99 -13.94 -6.68
CA TYR A 189 3.53 -14.57 -7.91
C TYR A 189 3.34 -16.10 -7.98
N SER A 190 3.12 -16.78 -6.84
CA SER A 190 3.02 -18.23 -6.86
C SER A 190 1.72 -18.72 -7.49
N LYS A 191 1.85 -19.51 -8.56
CA LYS A 191 0.73 -20.20 -9.22
C LYS A 191 0.22 -21.42 -8.45
N ASN A 192 0.99 -21.88 -7.46
CA ASN A 192 0.74 -23.11 -6.73
C ASN A 192 0.34 -22.84 -5.26
N TYR A 193 0.18 -21.57 -4.88
CA TYR A 193 -0.26 -21.21 -3.55
C TYR A 193 -1.77 -20.98 -3.57
N GLU A 194 -2.53 -21.85 -2.92
CA GLU A 194 -4.00 -21.83 -2.94
C GLU A 194 -4.59 -20.52 -2.41
N ASN A 195 -3.97 -19.96 -1.37
CA ASN A 195 -4.35 -18.66 -0.81
C ASN A 195 -3.66 -17.48 -1.51
N GLY A 196 -2.94 -17.72 -2.61
CA GLY A 196 -2.31 -16.68 -3.42
C GLY A 196 -3.30 -15.97 -4.32
N LEU A 197 -2.92 -14.78 -4.78
CA LEU A 197 -3.74 -13.98 -5.68
C LEU A 197 -3.52 -14.36 -7.15
N GLU A 198 -2.30 -14.81 -7.52
CA GLU A 198 -1.96 -15.17 -8.89
C GLU A 198 -2.91 -16.19 -9.53
N PRO A 199 -3.33 -17.29 -8.85
CA PRO A 199 -4.26 -18.23 -9.46
C PRO A 199 -5.59 -17.59 -9.84
N THR A 200 -6.10 -16.71 -8.97
CA THR A 200 -7.37 -16.03 -9.19
C THR A 200 -7.23 -14.96 -10.28
N TRP A 201 -6.10 -14.25 -10.35
CA TRP A 201 -5.82 -13.29 -11.43
C TRP A 201 -5.75 -13.94 -12.81
N GLN A 202 -5.11 -15.11 -12.91
CA GLN A 202 -5.04 -15.87 -14.15
C GLN A 202 -6.44 -16.26 -14.63
N ARG A 203 -7.26 -16.79 -13.72
CA ARG A 203 -8.66 -17.14 -14.03
C ARG A 203 -9.50 -15.92 -14.41
N ALA A 204 -9.27 -14.78 -13.76
CA ALA A 204 -10.00 -13.54 -14.06
C ALA A 204 -9.64 -12.95 -15.43
N THR A 205 -8.38 -13.09 -15.84
CA THR A 205 -7.86 -12.48 -17.09
C THR A 205 -8.07 -13.36 -18.30
N HIS A 206 -8.07 -14.68 -18.13
CA HIS A 206 -8.15 -15.64 -19.23
C HIS A 206 -9.44 -16.46 -19.14
N LEU A 207 -10.10 -16.68 -20.28
CA LEU A 207 -11.32 -17.49 -20.35
C LEU A 207 -11.05 -18.97 -20.06
N ILE A 208 -9.94 -19.49 -20.60
CA ILE A 208 -9.50 -20.88 -20.46
C ILE A 208 -8.03 -20.87 -20.05
N THR A 209 -7.69 -21.67 -19.04
CA THR A 209 -6.34 -21.81 -18.51
C THR A 209 -5.98 -23.29 -18.37
N SER A 210 -4.77 -23.68 -18.77
CA SER A 210 -4.37 -25.10 -18.89
C SER A 210 -3.09 -25.48 -18.12
N LYS A 211 -2.40 -24.52 -17.52
CA LYS A 211 -1.07 -24.73 -16.91
C LYS A 211 -1.13 -24.90 -15.40
N GLY A 212 -1.21 -26.15 -14.91
CA GLY A 212 -1.12 -26.51 -13.49
C GLY A 212 -2.47 -26.69 -12.81
N ASP A 213 -2.51 -27.52 -11.77
CA ASP A 213 -3.76 -28.03 -11.18
C ASP A 213 -4.66 -26.94 -10.61
N LEU A 214 -4.09 -25.90 -9.99
CA LEU A 214 -4.87 -24.76 -9.46
C LEU A 214 -5.34 -23.77 -10.53
N LEU A 215 -4.73 -23.81 -11.71
CA LEU A 215 -5.03 -22.90 -12.82
C LEU A 215 -5.92 -23.55 -13.87
N LYS A 216 -6.01 -24.89 -13.91
CA LYS A 216 -6.76 -25.60 -14.93
C LYS A 216 -8.25 -25.24 -14.83
N THR A 217 -8.83 -24.77 -15.94
CA THR A 217 -10.29 -24.59 -16.03
C THR A 217 -10.95 -25.96 -15.99
N GLU A 218 -12.00 -26.11 -15.18
CA GLU A 218 -12.74 -27.37 -15.05
C GLU A 218 -13.50 -27.69 -16.34
N ASP A 219 -13.69 -28.98 -16.62
CA ASP A 219 -14.39 -29.43 -17.81
C ASP A 219 -15.82 -28.83 -17.86
N TYR A 220 -16.25 -28.41 -19.05
CA TYR A 220 -17.52 -27.72 -19.28
C TYR A 220 -17.70 -26.36 -18.57
N THR A 221 -16.63 -25.76 -18.06
CA THR A 221 -16.66 -24.39 -17.48
C THR A 221 -15.81 -23.40 -18.27
N ILE A 222 -16.09 -22.10 -18.12
CA ILE A 222 -15.25 -21.00 -18.62
C ILE A 222 -15.02 -20.07 -17.42
N ASN A 223 -13.81 -20.13 -16.86
CA ASN A 223 -13.35 -19.47 -15.62
C ASN A 223 -14.41 -18.60 -14.90
N PHE A 224 -14.37 -17.27 -15.03
CA PHE A 224 -15.30 -16.38 -14.31
C PHE A 224 -16.65 -16.19 -15.00
N ILE A 225 -16.87 -16.70 -16.22
CA ILE A 225 -18.14 -16.51 -16.95
C ILE A 225 -19.28 -17.26 -16.24
N PHE A 226 -19.04 -18.50 -15.82
CA PHE A 226 -20.05 -19.32 -15.15
C PHE A 226 -19.87 -19.35 -13.63
N ASN A 227 -19.02 -18.48 -13.09
CA ASN A 227 -18.81 -18.43 -11.66
C ASN A 227 -20.01 -17.78 -10.96
N ASP A 228 -20.44 -18.37 -9.85
CA ASP A 228 -21.57 -17.86 -9.08
C ASP A 228 -21.20 -16.52 -8.44
N ALA A 229 -21.89 -15.46 -8.83
CA ALA A 229 -21.70 -14.13 -8.26
C ALA A 229 -22.01 -14.07 -6.75
N SER A 230 -22.80 -15.02 -6.24
CA SER A 230 -23.10 -15.16 -4.83
C SER A 230 -22.00 -15.85 -4.02
N ASP A 231 -20.98 -16.44 -4.66
CA ASP A 231 -19.90 -17.15 -3.97
C ASP A 231 -19.01 -16.21 -3.14
N ASP A 232 -19.20 -16.26 -1.83
CA ASP A 232 -18.43 -15.48 -0.87
C ASP A 232 -16.97 -15.96 -0.72
N ARG A 233 -16.62 -17.17 -1.20
CA ARG A 233 -15.27 -17.73 -1.07
C ARG A 233 -14.21 -16.86 -1.75
N LEU A 234 -14.59 -16.11 -2.78
CA LEU A 234 -13.70 -15.16 -3.44
C LEU A 234 -13.33 -14.02 -2.49
N TYR A 235 -14.25 -13.52 -1.66
CA TYR A 235 -13.89 -12.56 -0.62
C TYR A 235 -13.00 -13.18 0.45
N ASP A 236 -13.28 -14.43 0.87
CA ASP A 236 -12.44 -15.14 1.83
C ASP A 236 -10.99 -15.24 1.31
N ARG A 237 -10.79 -15.62 0.04
CA ARG A 237 -9.47 -15.66 -0.62
C ARG A 237 -8.83 -14.27 -0.75
N LEU A 238 -9.62 -13.27 -1.16
CA LEU A 238 -9.13 -11.90 -1.33
C LEU A 238 -8.58 -11.35 0.00
N TYR A 239 -9.40 -11.38 1.06
CA TYR A 239 -9.05 -10.76 2.33
C TYR A 239 -8.14 -11.60 3.21
N PHE A 240 -7.86 -12.85 2.83
CA PHE A 240 -6.78 -13.62 3.43
C PHE A 240 -5.41 -13.01 3.10
N SER A 241 -5.20 -12.58 1.85
CA SER A 241 -3.88 -12.19 1.36
C SER A 241 -3.73 -10.69 1.07
N LEU A 242 -4.79 -10.04 0.58
CA LEU A 242 -4.72 -8.64 0.16
C LEU A 242 -4.32 -7.67 1.29
N PRO A 243 -4.86 -7.77 2.52
CA PRO A 243 -4.49 -6.85 3.59
C PRO A 243 -3.00 -6.87 3.89
N TYR A 244 -2.36 -8.05 3.87
CA TYR A 244 -0.92 -8.18 4.09
C TYR A 244 -0.11 -7.55 2.96
N ALA A 245 -0.51 -7.79 1.70
CA ALA A 245 0.15 -7.17 0.55
C ALA A 245 0.01 -5.64 0.56
N LEU A 246 -1.16 -5.10 0.97
CA LEU A 246 -1.38 -3.65 1.02
C LEU A 246 -0.65 -2.96 2.15
N ILE A 247 -0.54 -3.57 3.34
CA ILE A 247 0.29 -2.98 4.41
C ILE A 247 1.76 -2.96 4.01
N PHE A 248 2.24 -3.94 3.24
CA PHE A 248 3.57 -3.90 2.67
C PHE A 248 3.69 -2.77 1.63
N ALA A 249 2.72 -2.66 0.70
CA ALA A 249 2.73 -1.65 -0.35
C ALA A 249 2.77 -0.21 0.19
N VAL A 250 1.95 0.12 1.21
CA VAL A 250 1.96 1.48 1.78
C VAL A 250 3.28 1.82 2.45
N GLN A 251 3.94 0.86 3.10
CA GLN A 251 5.26 1.07 3.72
C GLN A 251 6.32 1.36 2.64
N VAL A 252 6.33 0.56 1.56
CA VAL A 252 7.22 0.78 0.42
C VAL A 252 6.97 2.14 -0.24
N VAL A 253 5.70 2.49 -0.50
CA VAL A 253 5.32 3.78 -1.11
C VAL A 253 5.81 4.96 -0.27
N VAL A 254 5.57 4.93 1.04
CA VAL A 254 5.98 6.01 1.95
C VAL A 254 7.50 6.14 2.00
N GLU A 255 8.23 5.03 2.01
CA GLU A 255 9.70 5.08 1.99
C GLU A 255 10.27 5.55 0.65
N CYS A 256 9.63 5.18 -0.47
CA CYS A 256 9.96 5.75 -1.77
C CYS A 256 9.82 7.28 -1.77
N PHE A 257 8.71 7.82 -1.22
CA PHE A 257 8.54 9.26 -1.10
C PHE A 257 9.53 9.91 -0.14
N ASN A 258 9.86 9.26 0.99
CA ASN A 258 10.87 9.75 1.93
C ASN A 258 12.23 9.97 1.29
N ARG A 259 12.61 9.13 0.30
CA ARG A 259 13.86 9.29 -0.44
C ARG A 259 13.91 10.57 -1.27
N ILE A 260 12.77 11.13 -1.63
CA ILE A 260 12.70 12.35 -2.43
C ILE A 260 12.47 13.58 -1.55
N GLN A 261 11.52 13.48 -0.61
CA GLN A 261 11.28 14.49 0.42
C GLN A 261 10.87 13.81 1.71
N LYS A 262 11.61 14.09 2.79
CA LYS A 262 11.32 13.50 4.11
C LYS A 262 9.92 13.88 4.59
N VAL A 263 9.13 12.85 4.91
CA VAL A 263 7.85 12.99 5.60
C VAL A 263 8.08 13.30 7.08
N ASN A 264 7.21 14.14 7.65
CA ASN A 264 7.20 14.44 9.08
C ASN A 264 7.15 13.14 9.92
N GLU A 265 8.02 13.04 10.93
CA GLU A 265 8.15 11.82 11.75
C GLU A 265 6.86 11.41 12.46
N ASN A 266 6.03 12.36 12.90
CA ASN A 266 4.78 12.04 13.57
C ASN A 266 3.77 11.48 12.56
N THR A 267 3.69 12.05 11.36
CA THR A 267 2.85 11.55 10.26
C THR A 267 3.29 10.16 9.82
N TYR A 268 4.60 9.98 9.62
CA TYR A 268 5.17 8.68 9.33
C TYR A 268 4.83 7.66 10.41
N GLY A 269 5.13 7.97 11.68
CA GLY A 269 4.88 7.07 12.80
C GLY A 269 3.40 6.73 12.97
N HIS A 270 2.50 7.71 12.86
CA HIS A 270 1.06 7.47 12.92
C HIS A 270 0.57 6.57 11.79
N LEU A 271 1.04 6.77 10.56
CA LEU A 271 0.69 5.93 9.42
C LEU A 271 1.15 4.48 9.62
N VAL A 272 2.39 4.28 10.05
CA VAL A 272 2.93 2.93 10.32
C VAL A 272 2.16 2.25 11.46
N LEU A 273 1.89 2.97 12.55
CA LEU A 273 1.19 2.41 13.72
C LEU A 273 -0.28 2.09 13.42
N SER A 274 -0.98 2.96 12.70
CA SER A 274 -2.39 2.75 12.37
C SER A 274 -2.56 1.58 11.41
N THR A 275 -1.73 1.48 10.36
CA THR A 275 -1.79 0.38 9.39
C THR A 275 -1.39 -0.96 9.98
N LEU A 276 -0.22 -1.08 10.61
CA LEU A 276 0.23 -2.33 11.23
C LEU A 276 -0.59 -2.69 12.46
N GLY A 277 -0.88 -1.72 13.33
CA GLY A 277 -1.68 -1.95 14.53
C GLY A 277 -3.09 -2.44 14.21
N CYS A 278 -3.71 -1.90 13.16
CA CYS A 278 -5.01 -2.39 12.68
C CYS A 278 -4.89 -3.80 12.09
N TYR A 279 -3.86 -4.08 11.29
CA TYR A 279 -3.62 -5.41 10.75
C TYR A 279 -3.43 -6.47 11.86
N GLU A 280 -2.58 -6.20 12.85
CA GLU A 280 -2.36 -7.10 13.99
C GLU A 280 -3.65 -7.35 14.79
N ALA A 281 -4.47 -6.30 14.97
CA ALA A 281 -5.72 -6.41 15.70
C ALA A 281 -6.75 -7.28 14.98
N MET A 282 -6.81 -7.19 13.65
CA MET A 282 -7.81 -7.85 12.81
C MET A 282 -7.43 -9.27 12.40
N PHE A 283 -6.19 -9.49 11.97
CA PHE A 283 -5.82 -10.71 11.23
C PHE A 283 -4.93 -11.66 12.04
N LEU A 284 -4.12 -11.17 12.97
CA LEU A 284 -3.24 -12.02 13.77
C LEU A 284 -3.95 -12.62 14.98
N LYS A 285 -3.52 -13.79 15.45
CA LYS A 285 -4.01 -14.40 16.71
C LYS A 285 -3.24 -13.82 17.92
N GLY A 286 -3.84 -13.87 19.11
CA GLY A 286 -3.18 -13.41 20.34
C GLY A 286 -3.29 -11.90 20.63
N LYS A 287 -2.43 -11.34 21.49
CA LYS A 287 -2.42 -9.91 21.84
C LYS A 287 -1.57 -9.12 20.85
N SER A 288 -2.09 -8.03 20.28
CA SER A 288 -1.32 -7.11 19.42
C SER A 288 -0.13 -6.51 20.18
N PRO A 289 1.12 -6.77 19.75
CA PRO A 289 2.31 -6.08 20.26
C PRO A 289 2.17 -4.55 20.19
N ILE A 290 1.73 -4.00 19.06
CA ILE A 290 1.57 -2.55 18.88
C ILE A 290 0.55 -1.99 19.88
N GLY A 291 -0.61 -2.64 20.02
CA GLY A 291 -1.62 -2.25 20.99
C GLY A 291 -1.11 -2.28 22.43
N ARG A 292 -0.24 -3.22 22.80
CA ARG A 292 0.40 -3.26 24.13
C ARG A 292 1.34 -2.08 24.33
N THR A 293 2.19 -1.80 23.34
CA THR A 293 3.14 -0.68 23.39
C THR A 293 2.41 0.66 23.49
N LEU A 294 1.33 0.85 22.70
CA LEU A 294 0.51 2.05 22.76
C LEU A 294 -0.22 2.21 24.09
N ASN A 295 -0.81 1.14 24.64
CA ASN A 295 -1.43 1.19 25.97
C ASN A 295 -0.43 1.60 27.06
N LYS A 296 0.84 1.20 26.96
CA LYS A 296 1.89 1.60 27.91
C LYS A 296 2.28 3.07 27.71
N SER A 297 2.48 3.48 26.47
CA SER A 297 3.02 4.80 26.12
C SER A 297 1.98 5.92 26.22
N LEU A 298 0.71 5.61 25.94
CA LEU A 298 -0.38 6.57 25.89
C LEU A 298 -1.31 6.50 27.10
N LYS A 299 -0.92 5.78 28.17
CA LYS A 299 -1.76 5.52 29.34
C LYS A 299 -2.39 6.78 29.96
N GLY A 300 -1.67 7.90 29.96
CA GLY A 300 -2.14 9.18 30.51
C GLY A 300 -3.09 9.96 29.58
N PHE A 301 -3.21 9.55 28.33
CA PHE A 301 -4.03 10.23 27.32
C PHE A 301 -5.31 9.44 26.96
N LEU A 302 -5.36 8.14 27.29
CA LEU A 302 -6.49 7.27 26.98
C LEU A 302 -7.55 7.34 28.09
N GLU A 303 -8.39 8.37 28.07
CA GLU A 303 -9.50 8.56 29.00
C GLU A 303 -10.80 8.94 28.27
N CYS A 304 -11.93 8.54 28.84
CA CYS A 304 -13.24 8.94 28.32
C CYS A 304 -13.46 10.45 28.54
N CYS A 305 -13.80 11.18 27.48
CA CYS A 305 -14.10 12.61 27.59
C CYS A 305 -15.39 12.90 28.40
N HIS A 306 -16.28 11.90 28.55
CA HIS A 306 -17.55 12.04 29.27
C HIS A 306 -17.45 11.67 30.75
N CYS A 307 -16.86 10.51 31.07
CA CYS A 307 -16.83 10.00 32.45
C CYS A 307 -15.43 9.83 33.05
N ARG A 308 -14.37 10.25 32.33
CA ARG A 308 -12.95 10.14 32.74
C ARG A 308 -12.45 8.72 33.05
N ALA A 309 -13.25 7.69 32.73
CA ALA A 309 -12.82 6.31 32.85
C ALA A 309 -11.61 6.05 31.94
N ARG A 310 -10.59 5.37 32.48
CA ARG A 310 -9.41 4.97 31.70
C ARG A 310 -9.79 4.00 30.60
N LEU A 311 -9.36 4.29 29.39
CA LEU A 311 -9.58 3.48 28.20
C LEU A 311 -8.34 2.63 27.90
N LYS A 312 -8.55 1.53 27.18
CA LYS A 312 -7.47 0.66 26.69
C LYS A 312 -7.75 0.30 25.23
N ILE A 313 -6.67 0.20 24.47
CA ILE A 313 -6.69 -0.38 23.12
C ILE A 313 -6.74 -1.90 23.28
N THR A 314 -7.83 -2.49 22.86
CA THR A 314 -8.09 -3.94 22.86
C THR A 314 -8.40 -4.38 21.45
N LYS A 315 -8.35 -5.67 21.14
CA LYS A 315 -8.74 -6.15 19.79
C LYS A 315 -10.16 -5.76 19.39
N LYS A 316 -11.07 -5.61 20.35
CA LYS A 316 -12.48 -5.29 20.08
C LYS A 316 -12.66 -3.86 19.54
N ASN A 317 -11.88 -2.90 20.06
CA ASN A 317 -11.99 -1.48 19.70
C ASN A 317 -10.78 -0.92 18.93
N ALA A 318 -9.69 -1.68 18.80
CA ALA A 318 -8.47 -1.23 18.13
C ALA A 318 -8.75 -0.73 16.71
N VAL A 319 -9.59 -1.43 15.95
CA VAL A 319 -9.95 -1.04 14.59
C VAL A 319 -10.62 0.33 14.55
N GLU A 320 -11.58 0.58 15.45
CA GLU A 320 -12.26 1.88 15.56
C GLU A 320 -11.29 2.98 16.00
N ILE A 321 -10.35 2.67 16.89
CA ILE A 321 -9.33 3.63 17.35
C ILE A 321 -8.33 3.96 16.24
N TYR A 322 -7.86 2.97 15.48
CA TYR A 322 -6.85 3.19 14.44
C TYR A 322 -7.42 3.86 13.19
N LEU A 323 -8.64 3.48 12.77
CA LEU A 323 -9.20 3.96 11.50
C LEU A 323 -10.17 5.13 11.67
N ALA A 324 -10.96 5.14 12.75
CA ALA A 324 -11.98 6.16 12.99
C ALA A 324 -11.63 7.10 14.16
N GLU A 325 -10.46 6.92 14.79
CA GLU A 325 -9.98 7.74 15.92
C GLU A 325 -11.05 7.92 17.02
N GLN A 326 -11.78 6.85 17.33
CA GLN A 326 -12.84 6.88 18.34
C GLN A 326 -13.07 5.51 18.98
N THR A 327 -13.72 5.48 20.14
CA THR A 327 -14.16 4.24 20.78
C THR A 327 -15.34 4.47 21.71
N ARG A 328 -16.20 3.46 21.86
CA ARG A 328 -17.29 3.46 22.84
C ARG A 328 -16.74 3.14 24.23
N CYS A 329 -16.97 4.03 25.20
CA CYS A 329 -16.48 3.86 26.57
C CYS A 329 -17.18 2.66 27.25
N PRO A 330 -16.44 1.70 27.85
CA PRO A 330 -17.05 0.58 28.57
C PRO A 330 -17.86 0.98 29.81
N SER A 331 -17.58 2.14 30.41
CA SER A 331 -18.20 2.58 31.67
C SER A 331 -19.49 3.38 31.44
N CYS A 332 -19.49 4.37 30.54
CA CYS A 332 -20.67 5.21 30.28
C CYS A 332 -21.37 4.89 28.95
N ASN A 333 -20.83 3.98 28.15
CA ASN A 333 -21.36 3.60 26.84
C ASN A 333 -21.43 4.74 25.82
N LEU A 334 -20.88 5.92 26.10
CA LEU A 334 -20.83 7.04 25.16
C LEU A 334 -19.63 6.92 24.23
N LEU A 335 -19.79 7.41 23.00
CA LEU A 335 -18.72 7.49 22.01
C LEU A 335 -17.72 8.56 22.43
N THR A 336 -16.45 8.18 22.49
CA THR A 336 -15.34 9.03 22.88
C THR A 336 -14.37 9.16 21.71
N PRO A 337 -14.07 10.37 21.22
CA PRO A 337 -13.00 10.58 20.24
C PRO A 337 -11.64 10.32 20.90
N ILE A 338 -10.78 9.61 20.19
CA ILE A 338 -9.38 9.30 20.53
C ILE A 338 -8.53 9.79 19.36
N PRO A 339 -8.22 11.11 19.29
CA PRO A 339 -7.48 11.70 18.18
C PRO A 339 -6.03 11.18 18.19
N LEU A 340 -5.83 9.99 17.61
CA LEU A 340 -4.63 9.19 17.80
C LEU A 340 -3.40 9.91 17.25
N TYR A 341 -3.52 10.57 16.10
CA TYR A 341 -2.45 11.42 15.56
C TYR A 341 -2.00 12.51 16.55
N TRP A 342 -2.97 13.24 17.12
CA TRP A 342 -2.70 14.31 18.07
C TRP A 342 -2.06 13.75 19.35
N ILE A 343 -2.65 12.70 19.93
CA ILE A 343 -2.11 12.04 21.13
C ILE A 343 -0.68 11.52 20.89
N PHE A 344 -0.46 10.92 19.71
CA PHE A 344 0.85 10.40 19.32
C PHE A 344 1.92 11.49 19.27
N SER A 345 1.56 12.69 18.80
CA SER A 345 2.48 13.83 18.71
C SER A 345 3.03 14.33 20.05
N PHE A 346 2.30 14.10 21.16
CA PHE A 346 2.77 14.38 22.53
C PHE A 346 3.49 13.20 23.19
N SER A 347 3.46 12.04 22.56
CA SER A 347 4.09 10.84 23.10
C SER A 347 5.60 10.86 22.85
N LYS A 348 6.37 10.24 23.74
CA LYS A 348 7.81 10.00 23.52
C LYS A 348 8.06 8.84 22.53
N LEU A 349 7.01 8.23 21.99
CA LEU A 349 7.15 7.11 21.07
C LEU A 349 7.52 7.66 19.68
N LYS A 350 8.71 7.31 19.22
CA LYS A 350 9.17 7.60 17.87
C LYS A 350 9.48 6.28 17.18
N ILE A 351 8.92 6.10 16.00
CA ILE A 351 9.39 5.05 15.09
C ILE A 351 10.64 5.63 14.45
N LEU A 352 11.79 5.24 14.98
CA LEU A 352 13.08 5.68 14.47
C LEU A 352 13.34 4.96 13.14
N ARG A 353 13.85 5.74 12.19
CA ARG A 353 14.33 5.27 10.90
C ARG A 353 15.85 5.14 11.04
N ASP A 354 16.40 4.00 10.63
CA ASP A 354 17.86 3.82 10.55
C ASP A 354 18.46 4.63 9.38
#